data_AF-A0ABD2ZS37-F1
#
_entry.id   AF-A0ABD2ZS37-F1
#
_cell.length_a   1.000
_cell.length_b   1.000
_cell.length_c   1.000
_cell.angle_alpha   90.00
_cell.angle_beta   90.00
_cell.angle_gamma   90.00
#
_symmetry.space_group_name_H-M   'P 1'
#
loop_
_entity.id
_entity.type
_entity.pdbx_description
1 polymer ?
#
loop_
_entity_poly.entity_id
_entity_poly.type
_entity_poly.pdbx_seq_one_letter_code
_entity_poly.pdbx_strand_id
1 'polypeptide(L)'
;MKMLGNLKLIHFLLIFLITMNFIHAKEAQPIVEKLDKYVKTAVEWRTQLQAQSGQKSELKPTAPIVVAGALSFVAASISSAGGIGGGGLFIPILTIVAGFDLKTASSFTAFMVTGVTIANVAFNVLIKSRRNGGKTMIDYDIALLSEPCMLVGVSIGVIFNIMLPDWLITIIFAVFLAWSTFKTFKSGISYWKRESEGIRRNGSHNLENGMARNEISSDRSEETVQSLEEPLLHKETSNKLDLPWMKLGVLVLIWFSFFIIYVLHGDPFEQGIIPVEACGVTYWLISLTQIPLAAIFSSLIFYIRQRNQNQELRDDITNPGPNMFIFPLMALLAGVLGGVFGIGGGMLISPLLLQIGLAPEVTAATCSFMVLFASTMSSMQFLLLGMNHVYGAIIFAIICFIASVIGMGIVQKVIKKFGRSSLIVFSVGTVMTLSTILITSFGAVDAWRDYNNGKFMGFKPPC
;
A
#
# COMPACT_ATOMS: atom_id res chain seq x y z
N MET A 1 15.13 -30.62 -16.25
CA MET A 1 14.41 -29.58 -15.47
C MET A 1 14.94 -29.33 -14.05
N LYS A 2 15.90 -30.12 -13.51
CA LYS A 2 16.55 -29.85 -12.19
C LYS A 2 17.79 -28.95 -12.25
N MET A 3 18.46 -28.81 -13.40
CA MET A 3 19.68 -27.97 -13.51
C MET A 3 19.42 -26.45 -13.48
N LEU A 4 18.24 -25.98 -13.90
CA LEU A 4 17.93 -24.55 -13.96
C LEU A 4 17.63 -23.94 -12.57
N GLY A 5 17.20 -24.77 -11.60
CA GLY A 5 16.95 -24.34 -10.22
C GLY A 5 18.24 -24.11 -9.44
N ASN A 6 19.23 -24.98 -9.63
CA ASN A 6 20.54 -24.84 -8.98
C ASN A 6 21.31 -23.62 -9.50
N LEU A 7 21.16 -23.24 -10.78
CA LEU A 7 21.83 -22.06 -11.34
C LEU A 7 21.31 -20.75 -10.72
N LYS A 8 20.00 -20.65 -10.42
CA LYS A 8 19.42 -19.48 -9.74
C LYS A 8 19.81 -19.42 -8.26
N LEU A 9 19.89 -20.56 -7.59
CA LEU A 9 20.36 -20.65 -6.20
C LEU A 9 21.84 -20.30 -6.10
N ILE A 10 22.66 -20.75 -7.05
CA ILE A 10 24.09 -20.40 -7.15
C ILE A 10 24.27 -18.92 -7.45
N HIS A 11 23.46 -18.33 -8.34
CA HIS A 11 23.49 -16.88 -8.58
C HIS A 11 23.05 -16.07 -7.37
N PHE A 12 22.03 -16.54 -6.62
CA PHE A 12 21.60 -15.88 -5.38
C PHE A 12 22.67 -15.99 -4.29
N LEU A 13 23.31 -17.15 -4.13
CA LEU A 13 24.45 -17.35 -3.23
C LEU A 13 25.67 -16.54 -3.67
N LEU A 14 25.94 -16.41 -4.98
CA LEU A 14 27.02 -15.56 -5.48
C LEU A 14 26.74 -14.10 -5.21
N ILE A 15 25.52 -13.61 -5.45
CA ILE A 15 25.13 -12.23 -5.17
C ILE A 15 25.19 -11.98 -3.66
N PHE A 16 24.72 -12.93 -2.84
CA PHE A 16 24.81 -12.86 -1.37
C PHE A 16 26.27 -12.86 -0.89
N LEU A 17 27.13 -13.70 -1.45
CA LEU A 17 28.57 -13.73 -1.16
C LEU A 17 29.30 -12.48 -1.68
N ILE A 18 28.89 -11.90 -2.81
CA ILE A 18 29.43 -10.64 -3.33
C ILE A 18 28.99 -9.47 -2.43
N THR A 19 27.75 -9.46 -1.94
CA THR A 19 27.30 -8.46 -0.96
C THR A 19 27.99 -8.62 0.40
N MET A 20 28.34 -9.84 0.81
CA MET A 20 29.13 -10.09 2.02
C MET A 20 30.62 -9.77 1.82
N ASN A 21 31.18 -10.03 0.63
CA ASN A 21 32.56 -9.66 0.30
C ASN A 21 32.75 -8.14 0.12
N PHE A 22 31.70 -7.41 -0.26
CA PHE A 22 31.72 -5.94 -0.27
C PHE A 22 31.88 -5.35 1.14
N ILE A 23 31.51 -6.10 2.19
CA ILE A 23 31.76 -5.75 3.60
C ILE A 23 33.22 -6.02 4.00
N HIS A 24 33.96 -6.85 3.25
CA HIS A 24 35.35 -7.22 3.51
C HIS A 24 36.40 -6.45 2.70
N ALA A 25 35.98 -5.49 1.85
CA ALA A 25 36.91 -4.63 1.14
C ALA A 25 37.51 -3.58 2.09
N LYS A 26 38.83 -3.70 2.31
CA LYS A 26 39.67 -2.92 3.24
C LYS A 26 39.69 -1.39 3.01
N GLU A 27 38.98 -0.89 1.99
CA GLU A 27 38.82 0.53 1.66
C GLU A 27 37.52 1.17 2.21
N ALA A 28 36.61 0.40 2.81
CA ALA A 28 35.36 0.92 3.37
C ALA A 28 35.48 1.51 4.79
N GLN A 29 36.66 1.43 5.44
CA GLN A 29 36.86 1.86 6.83
C GLN A 29 36.43 3.32 7.13
N PRO A 30 36.77 4.34 6.32
CA PRO A 30 36.41 5.73 6.68
C PRO A 30 34.91 6.02 6.51
N ILE A 31 34.22 5.34 5.59
CA ILE A 31 32.78 5.51 5.37
C ILE A 31 32.01 4.74 6.44
N VAL A 32 32.46 3.53 6.79
CA VAL A 32 31.85 2.72 7.85
C VAL A 32 32.05 3.37 9.22
N GLU A 33 33.21 3.97 9.53
CA GLU A 33 33.39 4.73 10.78
C GLU A 33 32.54 5.99 10.84
N LYS A 34 32.39 6.72 9.72
CA LYS A 34 31.47 7.86 9.66
C LYS A 34 30.04 7.42 9.87
N LEU A 35 29.61 6.35 9.18
CA LEU A 35 28.27 5.81 9.28
C LEU A 35 28.01 5.26 10.69
N ASP A 36 28.96 4.57 11.30
CA ASP A 36 28.89 4.09 12.69
C ASP A 36 28.81 5.25 13.67
N LYS A 37 29.56 6.35 13.45
CA LYS A 37 29.45 7.58 14.23
C LYS A 37 28.06 8.22 14.09
N TYR A 38 27.52 8.33 12.87
CA TYR A 38 26.17 8.86 12.64
C TYR A 38 25.09 7.96 13.26
N VAL A 39 25.23 6.65 13.12
CA VAL A 39 24.30 5.67 13.72
C VAL A 39 24.37 5.77 15.23
N LYS A 40 25.56 5.81 15.85
CA LYS A 40 25.73 5.99 17.29
C LYS A 40 25.10 7.30 17.79
N THR A 41 25.39 8.42 17.14
CA THR A 41 24.77 9.72 17.51
C THR A 41 23.26 9.70 17.33
N ALA A 42 22.74 9.06 16.27
CA ALA A 42 21.30 8.91 16.06
C ALA A 42 20.65 8.00 17.11
N VAL A 43 21.33 6.92 17.50
CA VAL A 43 20.89 5.98 18.55
C VAL A 43 20.89 6.67 19.92
N GLU A 44 21.94 7.43 20.26
CA GLU A 44 22.03 8.20 21.51
C GLU A 44 20.91 9.25 21.61
N TRP A 45 20.73 10.04 20.54
CA TRP A 45 19.64 11.02 20.46
C TRP A 45 18.27 10.35 20.64
N ARG A 46 18.07 9.19 20.03
CA ARG A 46 16.82 8.42 20.18
C ARG A 46 16.64 7.84 21.58
N THR A 47 17.68 7.36 22.24
CA THR A 47 17.56 6.85 23.61
C THR A 47 17.12 7.93 24.60
N GLN A 48 17.56 9.17 24.41
CA GLN A 48 17.10 10.32 25.18
C GLN A 48 15.61 10.62 24.94
N LEU A 49 15.14 10.45 23.70
CA LEU A 49 13.73 10.63 23.34
C LEU A 49 12.82 9.53 23.92
N GLN A 50 13.25 8.27 23.87
CA GLN A 50 12.49 7.14 24.45
C GLN A 50 12.33 7.29 25.97
N ALA A 51 13.36 7.77 26.67
CA ALA A 51 13.29 8.00 28.12
C ALA A 51 12.27 9.09 28.51
N GLN A 52 11.99 10.06 27.63
CA GLN A 52 10.97 11.09 27.87
C GLN A 52 9.54 10.65 27.51
N SER A 53 9.38 9.70 26.59
CA SER A 53 8.07 9.27 26.08
C SER A 53 7.38 8.21 26.95
N GLY A 54 8.12 7.44 27.75
CA GLY A 54 7.60 6.25 28.46
C GLY A 54 6.63 6.49 29.62
N GLN A 55 6.25 7.73 29.94
CA GLN A 55 5.60 8.03 31.23
C GLN A 55 4.37 8.97 31.18
N LYS A 56 3.83 9.33 30.00
CA LYS A 56 2.66 10.24 29.93
C LYS A 56 1.57 9.73 28.99
N SER A 57 0.37 9.61 29.55
CA SER A 57 -0.90 9.26 28.90
C SER A 57 -1.39 10.31 27.89
N GLU A 58 -0.85 11.54 27.93
CA GLU A 58 -1.10 12.58 26.95
C GLU A 58 0.14 12.84 26.08
N LEU A 59 -0.01 12.70 24.77
CA LEU A 59 1.01 13.06 23.78
C LEU A 59 1.22 14.58 23.80
N LYS A 60 2.08 15.08 24.68
CA LYS A 60 2.49 16.49 24.65
C LYS A 60 3.26 16.75 23.35
N PRO A 61 3.01 17.88 22.65
CA PRO A 61 3.70 18.21 21.39
C PRO A 61 5.17 18.49 21.67
N THR A 62 5.96 17.42 21.71
CA THR A 62 7.40 17.45 21.90
C THR A 62 8.03 17.60 20.51
N ALA A 63 9.12 18.36 20.38
CA ALA A 63 9.86 18.55 19.12
C ALA A 63 10.00 17.28 18.22
N PRO A 64 10.42 16.09 18.72
CA PRO A 64 10.44 14.83 17.96
C PRO A 64 9.10 14.47 17.29
N ILE A 65 7.97 14.64 17.99
CA ILE A 65 6.65 14.27 17.49
C ILE A 65 6.24 15.21 16.35
N VAL A 66 6.55 16.51 16.49
CA VAL A 66 6.30 17.51 15.44
C VAL A 66 7.14 17.20 14.19
N VAL A 67 8.41 16.86 14.37
CA VAL A 67 9.30 16.45 13.26
C VAL A 67 8.79 15.16 12.60
N ALA A 68 8.36 14.17 13.39
CA ALA A 68 7.76 12.95 12.88
C ALA A 68 6.48 13.24 12.07
N GLY A 69 5.64 14.18 12.53
CA GLY A 69 4.46 14.66 11.79
C GLY A 69 4.82 15.31 10.45
N ALA A 70 5.86 16.16 10.43
CA ALA A 70 6.34 16.81 9.21
C ALA A 70 6.93 15.80 8.21
N LEU A 71 7.74 14.83 8.67
CA LEU A 71 8.26 13.77 7.83
C LEU A 71 7.15 12.85 7.30
N SER A 72 6.16 12.55 8.15
CA SER A 72 4.98 11.78 7.76
C SER A 72 4.14 12.52 6.72
N PHE A 73 4.02 13.85 6.82
CA PHE A 73 3.39 14.67 5.80
C PHE A 73 4.09 14.51 4.44
N VAL A 74 5.42 14.64 4.40
CA VAL A 74 6.20 14.46 3.16
C VAL A 74 6.04 13.05 2.61
N ALA A 75 6.15 12.03 3.47
CA ALA A 75 5.97 10.63 3.08
C ALA A 75 4.56 10.35 2.52
N ALA A 76 3.53 10.90 3.16
CA ALA A 76 2.15 10.82 2.69
C ALA A 76 2.00 11.45 1.31
N SER A 77 2.46 12.69 1.12
CA SER A 77 2.37 13.39 -0.16
C SER A 77 3.02 12.64 -1.33
N ILE A 78 4.21 12.06 -1.12
CA ILE A 78 4.94 11.31 -2.15
C ILE A 78 4.26 9.96 -2.44
N SER A 79 3.80 9.26 -1.40
CA SER A 79 3.21 7.93 -1.51
C SER A 79 1.79 7.89 -2.06
N SER A 80 1.02 8.99 -1.91
CA SER A 80 -0.34 9.10 -2.46
C SER A 80 -0.39 8.87 -3.97
N ALA A 81 0.67 9.24 -4.70
CA ALA A 81 0.81 8.98 -6.13
C ALA A 81 0.58 7.51 -6.49
N GLY A 82 1.16 6.61 -5.69
CA GLY A 82 1.21 5.17 -5.94
C GLY A 82 -0.01 4.39 -5.48
N GLY A 83 -0.91 5.05 -4.76
CA GLY A 83 -2.08 4.41 -4.17
C GLY A 83 -1.77 3.35 -3.10
N ILE A 84 -0.61 3.47 -2.47
CA ILE A 84 -0.09 2.51 -1.49
C ILE A 84 -0.33 2.96 -0.04
N GLY A 85 -0.75 4.21 0.17
CA GLY A 85 -1.15 4.72 1.49
C GLY A 85 0.02 5.08 2.42
N GLY A 86 1.27 5.07 1.97
CA GLY A 86 2.43 5.61 2.72
C GLY A 86 2.94 4.77 3.89
N GLY A 87 2.26 3.67 4.23
CA GLY A 87 2.55 2.85 5.40
C GLY A 87 4.00 2.35 5.51
N GLY A 88 4.66 2.11 4.38
CA GLY A 88 6.07 1.71 4.35
C GLY A 88 7.00 2.66 5.10
N LEU A 89 6.82 3.99 4.97
CA LEU A 89 7.70 4.96 5.65
C LEU A 89 7.20 5.36 7.03
N PHE A 90 5.90 5.25 7.31
CA PHE A 90 5.33 5.69 8.58
C PHE A 90 5.91 4.90 9.76
N ILE A 91 6.07 3.58 9.64
CA ILE A 91 6.68 2.76 10.71
C ILE A 91 8.10 3.25 11.07
N PRO A 92 9.07 3.34 10.12
CA PRO A 92 10.40 3.83 10.45
C PRO A 92 10.40 5.28 10.96
N ILE A 93 9.55 6.16 10.43
CA ILE A 93 9.46 7.54 10.92
C ILE A 93 9.00 7.56 12.39
N LEU A 94 7.93 6.83 12.73
CA LEU A 94 7.40 6.81 14.09
C LEU A 94 8.34 6.11 15.08
N THR A 95 8.96 5.00 14.68
CA THR A 95 9.88 4.25 15.55
C THR A 95 11.18 5.01 15.79
N ILE A 96 11.76 5.63 14.76
CA ILE A 96 13.07 6.32 14.86
C ILE A 96 12.91 7.73 15.42
N VAL A 97 11.97 8.52 14.90
CA VAL A 97 11.86 9.96 15.20
C VAL A 97 10.95 10.22 16.40
N ALA A 98 9.78 9.57 16.45
CA ALA A 98 8.88 9.70 17.59
C ALA A 98 9.26 8.75 18.75
N GLY A 99 10.15 7.78 18.51
CA GLY A 99 10.63 6.85 19.53
C GLY A 99 9.61 5.77 19.93
N PHE A 100 8.54 5.59 19.14
CA PHE A 100 7.49 4.62 19.45
C PHE A 100 7.98 3.18 19.32
N ASP A 101 7.43 2.30 20.14
CA ASP A 101 7.58 0.85 19.97
C ASP A 101 6.94 0.41 18.66
N LEU A 102 7.43 -0.68 18.08
CA LEU A 102 7.01 -1.14 16.74
C LEU A 102 5.51 -1.44 16.66
N LYS A 103 4.94 -2.04 17.71
CA LYS A 103 3.50 -2.33 17.81
C LYS A 103 2.69 -1.04 17.86
N THR A 104 3.07 -0.09 18.72
CA THR A 104 2.42 1.24 18.80
C THR A 104 2.52 1.98 17.47
N ALA A 105 3.69 1.96 16.82
CA ALA A 105 3.87 2.55 15.50
C ALA A 105 2.92 1.91 14.47
N SER A 106 2.79 0.57 14.45
CA SER A 106 1.88 -0.12 13.54
C SER A 106 0.39 0.24 13.76
N SER A 107 -0.02 0.46 15.02
CA SER A 107 -1.37 0.94 15.31
C SER A 107 -1.57 2.35 14.77
N PHE A 108 -0.62 3.27 15.00
CA PHE A 108 -0.68 4.64 14.45
C PHE A 108 -0.68 4.65 12.91
N THR A 109 0.12 3.81 12.27
CA THR A 109 0.18 3.76 10.81
C THR A 109 -1.15 3.35 10.20
N ALA A 110 -1.93 2.48 10.85
CA ALA A 110 -3.26 2.12 10.38
C ALA A 110 -4.19 3.35 10.27
N PHE A 111 -4.17 4.24 11.28
CA PHE A 111 -4.94 5.49 11.27
C PHE A 111 -4.40 6.47 10.22
N MET A 112 -3.09 6.59 10.10
CA MET A 112 -2.44 7.46 9.10
C MET A 112 -2.78 7.03 7.68
N VAL A 113 -2.64 5.74 7.37
CA VAL A 113 -2.97 5.14 6.07
C VAL A 113 -4.45 5.31 5.76
N THR A 114 -5.32 5.18 6.76
CA THR A 114 -6.75 5.49 6.62
C THR A 114 -6.96 6.94 6.18
N GLY A 115 -6.32 7.91 6.83
CA GLY A 115 -6.38 9.32 6.40
C GLY A 115 -5.90 9.53 4.96
N VAL A 116 -4.77 8.91 4.58
CA VAL A 116 -4.22 9.01 3.20
C VAL A 116 -5.19 8.44 2.16
N THR A 117 -5.77 7.28 2.44
CA THR A 117 -6.64 6.55 1.49
C THR A 117 -8.01 7.19 1.35
N ILE A 118 -8.60 7.72 2.43
CA ILE A 118 -9.82 8.53 2.34
C ILE A 118 -9.58 9.72 1.39
N ALA A 119 -8.47 10.44 1.56
CA ALA A 119 -8.11 11.54 0.67
C ALA A 119 -7.92 11.08 -0.79
N ASN A 120 -7.24 9.95 -1.01
CA ASN A 120 -7.00 9.42 -2.35
C ASN A 120 -8.30 8.99 -3.04
N VAL A 121 -9.18 8.28 -2.33
CA VAL A 121 -10.48 7.82 -2.87
C VAL A 121 -11.36 9.03 -3.15
N ALA A 122 -11.45 9.98 -2.22
CA ALA A 122 -12.20 11.23 -2.43
C ALA A 122 -11.69 12.00 -3.65
N PHE A 123 -10.37 12.16 -3.81
CA PHE A 123 -9.80 12.83 -4.97
C PHE A 123 -10.09 12.09 -6.29
N ASN A 124 -9.91 10.76 -6.32
CA ASN A 124 -10.15 9.97 -7.52
C ASN A 124 -11.64 9.95 -7.93
N VAL A 125 -12.54 9.86 -6.95
CA VAL A 125 -13.98 9.82 -7.21
C VAL A 125 -14.53 11.21 -7.53
N LEU A 126 -14.19 12.24 -6.75
CA LEU A 126 -14.81 13.56 -6.88
C LEU A 126 -14.14 14.43 -7.95
N ILE A 127 -12.81 14.49 -7.97
CA ILE A 127 -12.05 15.43 -8.82
C ILE A 127 -11.69 14.76 -10.14
N LYS A 128 -11.12 13.55 -10.10
CA LYS A 128 -10.64 12.89 -11.31
C LYS A 128 -11.80 12.40 -12.19
N SER A 129 -12.85 11.84 -11.61
CA SER A 129 -14.03 11.42 -12.36
C SER A 129 -14.72 12.60 -13.09
N ARG A 130 -14.84 13.76 -12.44
CA ARG A 130 -15.39 14.97 -13.06
C ARG A 130 -14.56 15.46 -14.26
N ARG A 131 -13.22 15.27 -14.21
CA ARG A 131 -12.31 15.64 -15.30
C ARG A 131 -12.37 14.67 -16.49
N ASN A 132 -12.69 13.40 -16.24
CA ASN A 132 -12.70 12.33 -17.24
C ASN A 132 -14.10 12.02 -17.78
N GLY A 133 -15.04 12.98 -17.73
CA GLY A 133 -16.40 12.80 -18.24
C GLY A 133 -17.26 11.82 -17.42
N GLY A 134 -17.02 11.71 -16.11
CA GLY A 134 -17.83 10.90 -15.20
C GLY A 134 -17.35 9.46 -14.97
N LYS A 135 -16.28 9.02 -15.65
CA LYS A 135 -15.71 7.67 -15.50
C LYS A 135 -14.69 7.61 -14.36
N THR A 136 -14.96 6.76 -13.36
CA THR A 136 -14.06 6.45 -12.26
C THR A 136 -12.92 5.52 -12.69
N MET A 137 -11.70 5.78 -12.23
CA MET A 137 -10.51 4.96 -12.52
C MET A 137 -10.36 3.75 -11.58
N ILE A 138 -11.33 3.52 -10.69
CA ILE A 138 -11.32 2.44 -9.69
C ILE A 138 -11.94 1.21 -10.33
N ASP A 139 -11.21 0.10 -10.38
CA ASP A 139 -11.74 -1.19 -10.78
C ASP A 139 -12.43 -1.87 -9.59
N TYR A 140 -13.74 -1.65 -9.51
CA TYR A 140 -14.56 -2.20 -8.42
C TYR A 140 -14.70 -3.73 -8.49
N ASP A 141 -14.48 -4.36 -9.65
CA ASP A 141 -14.61 -5.82 -9.79
C ASP A 141 -13.43 -6.54 -9.17
N ILE A 142 -12.22 -5.98 -9.32
CA ILE A 142 -11.02 -6.47 -8.66
C ILE A 142 -11.10 -6.24 -7.15
N ALA A 143 -11.57 -5.07 -6.72
CA ALA A 143 -11.76 -4.77 -5.31
C ALA A 143 -12.76 -5.74 -4.67
N LEU A 144 -13.94 -5.92 -5.29
CA LEU A 144 -14.99 -6.80 -4.78
C LEU A 144 -14.52 -8.26 -4.64
N LEU A 145 -13.76 -8.78 -5.60
CA LEU A 145 -13.23 -10.14 -5.54
C LEU A 145 -12.16 -10.33 -4.46
N SER A 146 -11.39 -9.28 -4.16
CA SER A 146 -10.22 -9.36 -3.29
C SER A 146 -10.51 -9.00 -1.83
N GLU A 147 -11.52 -8.15 -1.60
CA GLU A 147 -11.81 -7.58 -0.28
C GLU A 147 -12.12 -8.61 0.81
N PRO A 148 -13.00 -9.62 0.60
CA PRO A 148 -13.33 -10.57 1.67
C PRO A 148 -12.09 -11.32 2.19
N CYS A 149 -11.23 -11.78 1.28
CA CYS A 149 -9.98 -12.45 1.64
C CYS A 149 -8.97 -11.50 2.27
N MET A 150 -8.93 -10.24 1.82
CA MET A 150 -8.06 -9.22 2.42
C MET A 150 -8.47 -8.89 3.86
N LEU A 151 -9.77 -8.77 4.16
CA LEU A 151 -10.25 -8.50 5.52
C LEU A 151 -9.98 -9.66 6.48
N VAL A 152 -10.12 -10.92 6.05
CA VAL A 152 -9.65 -12.09 6.83
C VAL A 152 -8.14 -12.03 7.05
N GLY A 153 -7.38 -11.63 6.03
CA GLY A 153 -5.95 -11.44 6.17
C GLY A 153 -5.62 -10.39 7.24
N VAL A 154 -6.25 -9.21 7.18
CA VAL A 154 -6.05 -8.11 8.16
C VAL A 154 -6.26 -8.61 9.58
N SER A 155 -7.36 -9.34 9.76
CA SER A 155 -7.77 -9.96 11.01
C SER A 155 -6.69 -10.86 11.62
N ILE A 156 -6.17 -11.80 10.83
CA ILE A 156 -5.06 -12.67 11.24
C ILE A 156 -3.79 -11.84 11.50
N GLY A 157 -3.55 -10.83 10.68
CA GLY A 157 -2.38 -9.97 10.76
C GLY A 157 -2.30 -9.17 12.05
N VAL A 158 -3.42 -8.61 12.52
CA VAL A 158 -3.45 -7.87 13.79
C VAL A 158 -3.21 -8.80 14.98
N ILE A 159 -3.75 -10.03 14.96
CA ILE A 159 -3.44 -11.02 16.01
C ILE A 159 -1.94 -11.35 16.01
N PHE A 160 -1.33 -11.55 14.84
CA PHE A 160 0.12 -11.74 14.73
C PHE A 160 0.92 -10.51 15.18
N ASN A 161 0.43 -9.28 14.97
CA ASN A 161 1.08 -8.09 15.49
C ASN A 161 1.25 -8.17 17.02
N ILE A 162 0.26 -8.71 17.74
CA ILE A 162 0.30 -8.84 19.20
C ILE A 162 1.21 -10.01 19.63
N MET A 163 1.08 -11.16 18.97
CA MET A 163 1.79 -12.39 19.36
C MET A 163 3.29 -12.38 19.04
N LEU A 164 3.66 -11.85 17.87
CA LEU A 164 5.04 -11.91 17.39
C LEU A 164 5.93 -10.92 18.17
N PRO A 165 7.18 -11.30 18.50
CA PRO A 165 8.14 -10.38 19.08
C PRO A 165 8.61 -9.34 18.05
N ASP A 166 9.00 -8.16 18.54
CA ASP A 166 9.32 -6.99 17.70
C ASP A 166 10.46 -7.25 16.71
N TRP A 167 11.49 -8.03 17.10
CA TRP A 167 12.60 -8.39 16.22
C TRP A 167 12.12 -9.22 15.01
N LEU A 168 11.14 -10.11 15.23
CA LEU A 168 10.61 -10.97 14.19
C LEU A 168 9.73 -10.17 13.22
N ILE A 169 8.88 -9.28 13.75
CA ILE A 169 8.10 -8.34 12.94
C ILE A 169 9.05 -7.47 12.09
N THR A 170 10.13 -6.97 12.67
CA THR A 170 11.16 -6.18 11.97
C THR A 170 11.80 -6.98 10.82
N ILE A 171 12.20 -8.24 11.03
CA ILE A 171 12.79 -9.08 9.98
C ILE A 171 11.79 -9.36 8.86
N ILE A 172 10.56 -9.75 9.20
CA ILE A 172 9.50 -10.01 8.22
C ILE A 172 9.23 -8.74 7.40
N PHE A 173 9.20 -7.57 8.04
CA PHE A 173 8.98 -6.30 7.37
C PHE A 173 10.13 -5.93 6.43
N ALA A 174 11.38 -6.06 6.88
CA ALA A 174 12.55 -5.79 6.05
C ALA A 174 12.59 -6.68 4.81
N VAL A 175 12.34 -7.99 4.97
CA VAL A 175 12.27 -8.94 3.85
C VAL A 175 11.13 -8.58 2.89
N PHE A 176 9.95 -8.26 3.41
CA PHE A 176 8.81 -7.84 2.60
C PHE A 176 9.09 -6.56 1.81
N LEU A 177 9.66 -5.55 2.44
CA LEU A 177 10.01 -4.30 1.80
C LEU A 177 11.09 -4.47 0.74
N ALA A 178 12.14 -5.26 1.02
CA ALA A 178 13.17 -5.57 0.03
C ALA A 178 12.59 -6.30 -1.19
N TRP A 179 11.77 -7.32 -0.96
CA TRP A 179 11.09 -8.05 -2.04
C TRP A 179 10.16 -7.17 -2.86
N SER A 180 9.31 -6.37 -2.21
CA SER A 180 8.37 -5.49 -2.89
C SER A 180 9.08 -4.33 -3.61
N THR A 181 10.19 -3.82 -3.06
CA THR A 181 11.04 -2.82 -3.73
C THR A 181 11.61 -3.38 -5.02
N PHE A 182 12.20 -4.57 -4.98
CA PHE A 182 12.71 -5.26 -6.18
C PHE A 182 11.61 -5.45 -7.23
N LYS A 183 10.43 -5.92 -6.81
CA LYS A 183 9.29 -6.14 -7.70
C LYS A 183 8.78 -4.83 -8.31
N THR A 184 8.72 -3.76 -7.53
CA THR A 184 8.27 -2.42 -7.95
C THR A 184 9.22 -1.81 -8.97
N PHE A 185 10.54 -1.85 -8.74
CA PHE A 185 11.49 -1.34 -9.74
C PHE A 185 11.50 -2.17 -11.02
N LYS A 186 11.41 -3.50 -10.92
CA LYS A 186 11.32 -4.36 -12.10
C LYS A 186 10.09 -4.00 -12.95
N SER A 187 8.93 -3.84 -12.30
CA SER A 187 7.71 -3.37 -12.99
C SER A 187 7.90 -1.95 -13.54
N GLY A 188 8.46 -1.02 -12.77
CA GLY A 188 8.70 0.37 -13.18
C GLY A 188 9.57 0.48 -14.42
N ILE A 189 10.69 -0.25 -14.48
CA ILE A 189 11.57 -0.32 -15.66
C ILE A 189 10.82 -0.91 -16.86
N SER A 190 10.04 -1.97 -16.66
CA SER A 190 9.23 -2.57 -17.72
C SER A 190 8.20 -1.58 -18.29
N TYR A 191 7.55 -0.80 -17.43
CA TYR A 191 6.58 0.22 -17.86
C TYR A 191 7.27 1.39 -18.56
N TRP A 192 8.40 1.87 -18.03
CA TRP A 192 9.19 2.92 -18.68
C TRP A 192 9.63 2.53 -20.09
N LYS A 193 10.03 1.27 -20.28
CA LYS A 193 10.40 0.74 -21.61
C LYS A 193 9.21 0.77 -22.57
N ARG A 194 8.04 0.26 -22.15
CA ARG A 194 6.80 0.27 -22.96
C ARG A 194 6.34 1.69 -23.31
N GLU A 195 6.45 2.61 -22.35
CA GLU A 195 6.12 4.02 -22.54
C GLU A 195 7.09 4.71 -23.51
N SER A 196 8.38 4.40 -23.41
CA SER A 196 9.40 4.92 -24.33
C SER A 196 9.21 4.39 -25.76
N GLU A 197 8.86 3.11 -25.91
CA GLU A 197 8.52 2.50 -27.20
C GLU A 197 7.25 3.12 -27.82
N GLY A 198 6.23 3.38 -27.00
CA GLY A 198 5.00 4.06 -27.43
C GLY A 198 5.26 5.49 -27.93
N ILE A 199 6.07 6.27 -27.20
CA ILE A 199 6.47 7.62 -27.63
C ILE A 199 7.24 7.54 -28.96
N ARG A 200 8.17 6.58 -29.11
CA ARG A 200 8.93 6.41 -30.35
C ARG A 200 8.04 6.05 -31.54
N ARG A 201 7.06 5.15 -31.35
CA ARG A 201 6.10 4.76 -32.40
C ARG A 201 5.18 5.92 -32.80
N ASN A 202 4.65 6.66 -31.83
CA ASN A 202 3.82 7.84 -32.10
C ASN A 202 4.63 8.95 -32.79
N GLY A 203 5.89 9.15 -32.40
CA GLY A 203 6.80 10.08 -33.07
C GLY A 203 7.05 9.69 -34.54
N SER A 204 7.27 8.41 -34.82
CA SER A 204 7.47 7.91 -36.19
C SER A 204 6.20 8.02 -37.04
N HIS A 205 5.03 7.71 -36.47
CA HIS A 205 3.74 7.85 -37.17
C HIS A 205 3.37 9.32 -37.44
N ASN A 206 3.69 10.23 -36.52
CA ASN A 206 3.52 11.67 -36.76
C ASN A 206 4.49 12.21 -37.81
N LEU A 207 5.70 11.65 -37.91
CA LEU A 207 6.67 11.99 -38.96
C LEU A 207 6.21 11.47 -40.33
N GLU A 208 5.68 10.26 -40.39
CA GLU A 208 5.12 9.65 -41.61
C GLU A 208 3.87 10.40 -42.09
N ASN A 209 2.94 10.74 -41.17
CA ASN A 209 1.78 11.58 -41.49
C ASN A 209 2.17 13.02 -41.87
N GLY A 210 3.25 13.56 -41.28
CA GLY A 210 3.78 14.87 -41.65
C GLY A 210 4.44 14.87 -43.04
N MET A 211 5.11 13.78 -43.40
CA MET A 211 5.75 13.61 -44.72
C MET A 211 4.72 13.34 -45.82
N ALA A 212 3.69 12.53 -45.56
CA ALA A 212 2.56 12.33 -46.47
C ALA A 212 1.73 13.61 -46.70
N ARG A 213 1.68 14.51 -45.71
CA ARG A 213 1.00 15.81 -45.85
C ARG A 213 1.82 16.85 -46.64
N ASN A 214 3.15 16.70 -46.67
CA ASN A 214 4.06 17.54 -47.47
C ASN A 214 4.16 17.11 -48.94
N GLU A 215 3.85 15.86 -49.29
CA GLU A 215 3.79 15.43 -50.70
C GLU A 215 2.49 15.86 -51.41
N ILE A 216 1.45 16.25 -50.67
CA ILE A 216 0.17 16.72 -51.23
C ILE A 216 0.15 18.24 -51.41
N SER A 217 1.11 18.98 -50.85
CA SER A 217 1.21 20.43 -50.98
C SER A 217 1.98 20.87 -52.23
N SER A 218 1.41 20.61 -53.42
CA SER A 218 1.75 21.33 -54.64
C SER A 218 0.52 21.70 -55.47
N ASP A 219 -0.59 22.10 -54.85
CA ASP A 219 -1.48 23.09 -55.48
C ASP A 219 -2.50 23.67 -54.48
N ARG A 220 -2.75 24.98 -54.63
CA ARG A 220 -3.83 25.82 -54.05
C ARG A 220 -3.70 26.38 -52.62
N SER A 221 -3.24 27.63 -52.61
CA SER A 221 -3.72 28.83 -51.89
C SER A 221 -4.64 28.69 -50.64
N GLU A 222 -4.11 29.20 -49.54
CA GLU A 222 -4.72 29.99 -48.45
C GLU A 222 -6.16 29.66 -48.01
N GLU A 223 -6.29 28.98 -46.87
CA GLU A 223 -7.23 29.37 -45.81
C GLU A 223 -6.76 28.83 -44.44
N THR A 224 -7.03 29.64 -43.43
CA THR A 224 -6.46 29.67 -42.08
C THR A 224 -6.55 28.37 -41.28
N VAL A 225 -5.44 28.04 -40.61
CA VAL A 225 -5.26 26.93 -39.65
C VAL A 225 -6.23 27.06 -38.47
N GLN A 226 -7.17 26.12 -38.35
CA GLN A 226 -7.73 25.72 -37.06
C GLN A 226 -7.43 24.24 -36.80
N SER A 227 -6.80 24.06 -35.65
CA SER A 227 -6.30 22.83 -35.07
C SER A 227 -7.41 21.81 -34.80
N LEU A 228 -7.08 20.54 -35.10
CA LEU A 228 -7.52 19.35 -34.38
C LEU A 228 -9.03 19.22 -34.15
N GLU A 229 -9.66 18.50 -35.08
CA GLU A 229 -10.92 17.76 -34.92
C GLU A 229 -11.15 17.32 -33.47
N GLU A 230 -12.04 18.03 -32.79
CA GLU A 230 -12.81 17.52 -31.69
C GLU A 230 -13.63 16.32 -32.19
N PRO A 231 -13.66 15.17 -31.49
CA PRO A 231 -14.70 14.20 -31.76
C PRO A 231 -16.04 14.78 -31.30
N LEU A 232 -16.83 15.15 -32.30
CA LEU A 232 -18.20 15.68 -32.24
C LEU A 232 -19.09 14.85 -31.30
N LEU A 233 -19.36 15.44 -30.14
CA LEU A 233 -20.70 15.69 -29.59
C LEU A 233 -21.81 14.71 -30.01
N HIS A 234 -22.01 13.65 -29.21
CA HIS A 234 -23.34 13.10 -29.03
C HIS A 234 -23.71 13.00 -27.55
N LYS A 235 -24.68 13.84 -27.19
CA LYS A 235 -25.52 13.85 -26.00
C LYS A 235 -24.84 14.34 -24.71
N GLU A 236 -25.10 15.61 -24.39
CA GLU A 236 -25.26 16.12 -23.03
C GLU A 236 -26.09 15.11 -22.23
N THR A 237 -25.39 14.17 -21.59
CA THR A 237 -25.96 13.29 -20.59
C THR A 237 -25.45 13.87 -19.30
N SER A 238 -26.38 14.44 -18.52
CA SER A 238 -26.26 14.87 -17.13
C SER A 238 -24.93 14.48 -16.47
N ASN A 239 -24.23 15.45 -15.86
CA ASN A 239 -23.08 15.27 -14.95
C ASN A 239 -23.40 14.34 -13.76
N LYS A 240 -23.85 13.11 -14.02
CA LYS A 240 -24.05 12.06 -13.05
C LYS A 240 -22.77 11.27 -13.03
N LEU A 241 -22.19 11.25 -11.84
CA LEU A 241 -21.10 10.38 -11.50
C LEU A 241 -21.63 8.94 -11.63
N ASP A 242 -21.15 8.19 -12.63
CA ASP A 242 -21.51 6.77 -12.81
C ASP A 242 -20.79 5.92 -11.76
N LEU A 243 -21.16 6.11 -10.50
CA LEU A 243 -20.72 5.25 -9.41
C LEU A 243 -21.52 3.94 -9.49
N PRO A 244 -20.87 2.78 -9.47
CA PRO A 244 -21.56 1.51 -9.35
C PRO A 244 -22.04 1.32 -7.90
N TRP A 245 -23.08 2.08 -7.52
CA TRP A 245 -23.64 2.12 -6.16
C TRP A 245 -23.97 0.74 -5.60
N MET A 246 -24.40 -0.20 -6.47
CA MET A 246 -24.61 -1.59 -6.04
C MET A 246 -23.31 -2.28 -5.62
N LYS A 247 -22.23 -2.16 -6.40
CA LYS A 247 -20.93 -2.77 -6.06
C LYS A 247 -20.34 -2.13 -4.79
N LEU A 248 -20.45 -0.81 -4.66
CA LEU A 248 -20.03 -0.10 -3.45
C LEU A 248 -20.86 -0.53 -2.23
N GLY A 249 -22.18 -0.67 -2.38
CA GLY A 249 -23.06 -1.13 -1.31
C GLY A 249 -22.71 -2.53 -0.82
N VAL A 250 -22.40 -3.47 -1.72
CA VAL A 250 -21.94 -4.82 -1.35
C VAL A 250 -20.61 -4.76 -0.60
N LEU A 251 -19.68 -3.90 -1.01
CA LEU A 251 -18.38 -3.77 -0.35
C LEU A 251 -18.51 -3.20 1.08
N VAL A 252 -19.35 -2.18 1.26
CA VAL A 252 -19.67 -1.63 2.58
C VAL A 252 -20.39 -2.66 3.45
N LEU A 253 -21.29 -3.48 2.87
CA LEU A 253 -21.95 -4.57 3.58
C LEU A 253 -20.96 -5.63 4.06
N ILE A 254 -20.00 -6.03 3.21
CA ILE A 254 -18.94 -6.96 3.59
C ILE A 254 -18.15 -6.37 4.76
N TRP A 255 -17.65 -5.14 4.62
CA TRP A 255 -16.88 -4.48 5.68
C TRP A 255 -17.66 -4.39 7.00
N PHE A 256 -18.94 -3.99 6.94
CA PHE A 256 -19.78 -3.88 8.13
C PHE A 256 -20.06 -5.24 8.78
N SER A 257 -20.19 -6.30 7.98
CA SER A 257 -20.36 -7.67 8.50
C SER A 257 -19.14 -8.13 9.29
N PHE A 258 -17.93 -7.85 8.80
CA PHE A 258 -16.69 -8.10 9.55
C PHE A 258 -16.61 -7.19 10.78
N PHE A 259 -16.89 -5.90 10.64
CA PHE A 259 -16.90 -4.95 11.75
C PHE A 259 -17.82 -5.40 12.89
N ILE A 260 -19.04 -5.87 12.60
CA ILE A 260 -19.95 -6.40 13.62
C ILE A 260 -19.32 -7.59 14.35
N ILE A 261 -18.71 -8.55 13.65
CA ILE A 261 -18.03 -9.69 14.29
C ILE A 261 -16.95 -9.20 15.27
N TYR A 262 -16.24 -8.14 14.93
CA TYR A 262 -15.21 -7.54 15.78
C TYR A 262 -15.76 -6.78 16.98
N VAL A 263 -16.85 -6.03 16.79
CA VAL A 263 -17.52 -5.37 17.92
C VAL A 263 -18.11 -6.41 18.87
N LEU A 264 -18.67 -7.50 18.35
CA LEU A 264 -19.19 -8.62 19.15
C LEU A 264 -18.10 -9.37 19.92
N HIS A 265 -16.89 -9.38 19.40
CA HIS A 265 -15.73 -9.98 20.06
C HIS A 265 -15.33 -9.24 21.34
N GLY A 266 -15.49 -7.90 21.38
CA GLY A 266 -15.22 -7.08 22.58
C GLY A 266 -13.74 -6.99 22.99
N ASP A 267 -13.47 -6.07 23.91
CA ASP A 267 -12.16 -5.85 24.55
C ASP A 267 -11.91 -6.96 25.59
N PRO A 268 -10.73 -7.61 25.62
CA PRO A 268 -10.35 -8.53 26.69
C PRO A 268 -10.28 -7.90 28.10
N PHE A 269 -10.23 -6.57 28.23
CA PHE A 269 -9.94 -5.88 29.51
C PHE A 269 -11.07 -5.01 30.09
N GLU A 270 -12.19 -4.79 29.40
CA GLU A 270 -13.41 -4.17 29.96
C GLU A 270 -14.70 -4.89 29.53
N GLN A 271 -15.80 -4.62 30.24
CA GLN A 271 -17.12 -5.27 30.06
C GLN A 271 -17.71 -4.99 28.66
N GLY A 272 -17.31 -5.78 27.67
CA GLY A 272 -18.00 -5.86 26.39
C GLY A 272 -19.45 -6.27 26.57
N ILE A 273 -20.28 -6.02 25.54
CA ILE A 273 -21.72 -6.38 25.50
C ILE A 273 -21.92 -7.88 25.78
N ILE A 274 -20.92 -8.70 25.48
CA ILE A 274 -20.82 -10.12 25.86
C ILE A 274 -19.47 -10.27 26.59
N PRO A 275 -19.44 -10.67 27.88
CA PRO A 275 -18.19 -11.00 28.56
C PRO A 275 -17.66 -12.32 28.00
N VAL A 276 -16.80 -12.24 27.01
CA VAL A 276 -16.07 -13.39 26.45
C VAL A 276 -14.73 -13.46 27.15
N GLU A 277 -14.44 -14.57 27.84
CA GLU A 277 -13.12 -14.79 28.42
C GLU A 277 -12.05 -14.78 27.32
N ALA A 278 -10.98 -14.01 27.54
CA ALA A 278 -9.82 -14.00 26.65
C ALA A 278 -9.30 -15.44 26.48
N CYS A 279 -9.08 -15.86 25.22
CA CYS A 279 -8.68 -17.22 24.86
C CYS A 279 -9.69 -18.35 25.14
N GLY A 280 -10.95 -18.04 25.45
CA GLY A 280 -12.01 -19.04 25.55
C GLY A 280 -12.34 -19.73 24.21
N VAL A 281 -13.06 -20.86 24.27
CA VAL A 281 -13.55 -21.55 23.06
C VAL A 281 -14.43 -20.63 22.20
N THR A 282 -15.23 -19.78 22.85
CA THR A 282 -16.07 -18.75 22.24
C THR A 282 -15.25 -17.69 21.48
N TYR A 283 -14.10 -17.26 22.02
CA TYR A 283 -13.18 -16.33 21.35
C TYR A 283 -12.72 -16.89 20.00
N TRP A 284 -12.23 -18.13 19.99
CA TRP A 284 -11.74 -18.77 18.77
C TRP A 284 -12.87 -19.09 17.78
N LEU A 285 -14.06 -19.45 18.27
CA LEU A 285 -15.23 -19.65 17.41
C LEU A 285 -15.66 -18.37 16.68
N ILE A 286 -15.70 -17.23 17.39
CA ILE A 286 -16.03 -15.93 16.78
C ILE A 286 -14.96 -15.52 15.77
N SER A 287 -13.67 -15.70 16.08
CA SER A 287 -12.57 -15.42 15.16
C SER A 287 -12.63 -16.32 13.91
N LEU A 288 -12.88 -17.62 14.08
CA LEU A 288 -13.00 -18.58 12.98
C LEU A 288 -14.22 -18.32 12.10
N THR A 289 -15.28 -17.66 12.61
CA THR A 289 -16.50 -17.31 11.87
C THR A 289 -16.23 -16.36 10.69
N GLN A 290 -15.10 -15.65 10.69
CA GLN A 290 -14.69 -14.78 9.58
C GLN A 290 -14.36 -15.56 8.30
N ILE A 291 -13.81 -16.77 8.42
CA ILE A 291 -13.44 -17.62 7.28
C ILE A 291 -14.67 -18.08 6.47
N PRO A 292 -15.72 -18.70 7.07
CA PRO A 292 -16.92 -19.08 6.33
C PRO A 292 -17.65 -17.84 5.80
N LEU A 293 -17.68 -16.73 6.55
CA LEU A 293 -18.28 -15.49 6.06
C LEU A 293 -17.57 -14.99 4.78
N ALA A 294 -16.23 -14.96 4.78
CA ALA A 294 -15.45 -14.58 3.60
C ALA A 294 -15.67 -15.53 2.43
N ALA A 295 -15.75 -16.83 2.69
CA ALA A 295 -16.03 -17.84 1.68
C ALA A 295 -17.42 -17.67 1.06
N ILE A 296 -18.44 -17.37 1.87
CA ILE A 296 -19.81 -17.09 1.42
C ILE A 296 -19.83 -15.86 0.52
N PHE A 297 -19.26 -14.74 0.96
CA PHE A 297 -19.22 -13.52 0.14
C PHE A 297 -18.42 -13.72 -1.14
N SER A 298 -17.25 -14.36 -1.07
CA SER A 298 -16.43 -14.62 -2.26
C SER A 298 -17.15 -15.53 -3.26
N SER A 299 -17.83 -16.57 -2.76
CA SER A 299 -18.63 -17.48 -3.60
C SER A 299 -19.84 -16.79 -4.21
N LEU A 300 -20.52 -15.92 -3.45
CA LEU A 300 -21.65 -15.13 -3.94
C LEU A 300 -21.22 -14.16 -5.04
N ILE A 301 -20.12 -13.44 -4.82
CA ILE A 301 -19.53 -12.51 -5.80
C ILE A 301 -19.10 -13.27 -7.06
N PHE A 302 -18.44 -14.41 -6.88
CA PHE A 302 -18.03 -15.25 -8.00
C PHE A 302 -19.24 -15.77 -8.79
N TYR A 303 -20.28 -16.23 -8.11
CA TYR A 303 -21.52 -16.69 -8.73
C TYR A 303 -22.22 -15.57 -9.53
N ILE A 304 -22.34 -14.36 -8.95
CA ILE A 304 -22.92 -13.20 -9.65
C ILE A 304 -22.08 -12.83 -10.88
N ARG A 305 -20.76 -12.85 -10.76
CA ARG A 305 -19.84 -12.56 -11.86
C ARG A 305 -19.92 -13.60 -12.97
N GLN A 306 -19.93 -14.88 -12.61
CA GLN A 306 -20.04 -15.99 -13.56
C GLN A 306 -21.37 -15.95 -14.31
N ARG A 307 -22.47 -15.62 -13.61
CA ARG A 307 -23.78 -15.40 -14.23
C ARG A 307 -23.75 -14.28 -15.26
N ASN A 308 -23.11 -13.16 -14.94
CA ASN A 308 -23.00 -12.02 -15.86
C ASN A 308 -22.07 -12.33 -17.06
N GLN A 309 -20.94 -13.02 -16.83
CA GLN A 309 -20.05 -13.45 -17.92
C GLN A 309 -20.70 -14.46 -18.86
N ASN A 310 -21.48 -15.42 -18.35
CA ASN A 310 -22.23 -16.36 -19.20
C ASN A 310 -23.23 -15.67 -20.15
N GLN A 311 -23.55 -14.39 -19.91
CA GLN A 311 -24.45 -13.60 -20.75
C GLN A 311 -23.69 -12.80 -21.83
N GLU A 312 -22.40 -12.51 -21.65
CA GLU A 312 -21.50 -11.88 -22.65
C GLU A 312 -20.63 -12.90 -23.42
N LEU A 313 -20.37 -14.08 -22.83
CA LEU A 313 -19.60 -15.18 -23.40
C LEU A 313 -20.43 -16.00 -24.42
N ARG A 314 -21.12 -15.31 -25.33
CA ARG A 314 -21.62 -15.92 -26.57
C ARG A 314 -20.75 -15.57 -27.78
N ASP A 315 -19.84 -14.60 -27.67
CA ASP A 315 -19.12 -14.05 -28.83
C ASP A 315 -17.58 -14.07 -28.80
N ASP A 316 -16.89 -14.51 -27.75
CA ASP A 316 -15.42 -14.63 -27.87
C ASP A 316 -14.80 -15.69 -26.95
N ILE A 317 -14.55 -16.87 -27.51
CA ILE A 317 -13.75 -17.93 -26.88
C ILE A 317 -12.32 -17.76 -27.39
N THR A 318 -11.50 -17.00 -26.67
CA THR A 318 -10.06 -17.23 -26.73
C THR A 318 -9.36 -16.89 -25.40
N ASN A 319 -8.73 -17.93 -24.84
CA ASN A 319 -7.77 -17.98 -23.74
C ASN A 319 -8.33 -18.21 -22.32
N PRO A 320 -7.99 -19.34 -21.66
CA PRO A 320 -8.26 -19.52 -20.25
C PRO A 320 -7.46 -18.48 -19.46
N GLY A 321 -8.16 -17.66 -18.68
CA GLY A 321 -7.57 -16.59 -17.87
C GLY A 321 -6.58 -17.11 -16.82
N PRO A 322 -5.71 -16.22 -16.29
CA PRO A 322 -4.73 -16.58 -15.27
C PRO A 322 -5.39 -17.16 -14.02
N ASN A 323 -4.73 -18.13 -13.37
CA ASN A 323 -5.19 -18.89 -12.20
C ASN A 323 -6.14 -18.09 -11.28
N MET A 324 -7.42 -18.45 -11.34
CA MET A 324 -8.54 -17.81 -10.64
C MET A 324 -8.33 -17.60 -9.13
N PHE A 325 -7.50 -18.45 -8.50
CA PHE A 325 -7.19 -18.41 -7.07
C PHE A 325 -6.02 -17.49 -6.68
N ILE A 326 -5.24 -16.98 -7.64
CA ILE A 326 -4.10 -16.11 -7.32
C ILE A 326 -4.55 -14.80 -6.68
N PHE A 327 -5.67 -14.22 -7.12
CA PHE A 327 -6.16 -12.94 -6.59
C PHE A 327 -6.58 -13.04 -5.12
N PRO A 328 -7.50 -13.96 -4.72
CA PRO A 328 -7.85 -14.17 -3.32
C PRO A 328 -6.65 -14.49 -2.42
N LEU A 329 -5.74 -15.36 -2.88
CA LEU A 329 -4.57 -15.76 -2.10
C LEU A 329 -3.63 -14.58 -1.85
N MET A 330 -3.35 -13.79 -2.87
CA MET A 330 -2.50 -12.61 -2.73
C MET A 330 -3.17 -11.52 -1.91
N ALA A 331 -4.50 -11.36 -2.02
CA ALA A 331 -5.27 -10.45 -1.20
C ALA A 331 -5.24 -10.86 0.27
N LEU A 332 -5.33 -12.16 0.58
CA LEU A 332 -5.17 -12.68 1.93
C LEU A 332 -3.76 -12.40 2.48
N LEU A 333 -2.70 -12.69 1.72
CA LEU A 333 -1.33 -12.39 2.13
C LEU A 333 -1.09 -10.88 2.31
N ALA A 334 -1.64 -10.06 1.43
CA ALA A 334 -1.62 -8.61 1.54
C ALA A 334 -2.36 -8.12 2.79
N GLY A 335 -3.49 -8.76 3.12
CA GLY A 335 -4.22 -8.52 4.35
C GLY A 335 -3.41 -8.88 5.58
N VAL A 336 -2.79 -10.08 5.63
CA VAL A 336 -1.96 -10.51 6.77
C VAL A 336 -0.83 -9.51 7.02
N LEU A 337 -0.04 -9.20 5.99
CA LEU A 337 1.03 -8.22 6.12
C LEU A 337 0.47 -6.81 6.40
N GLY A 338 -0.67 -6.47 5.82
CA GLY A 338 -1.38 -5.22 6.01
C GLY A 338 -1.83 -5.01 7.45
N GLY A 339 -2.32 -6.05 8.11
CA GLY A 339 -2.73 -6.07 9.52
C GLY A 339 -1.54 -6.10 10.48
N VAL A 340 -0.51 -6.90 10.18
CA VAL A 340 0.72 -6.95 11.01
C VAL A 340 1.38 -5.57 11.09
N PHE A 341 1.44 -4.84 9.97
CA PHE A 341 2.14 -3.56 9.90
C PHE A 341 1.19 -2.34 9.96
N GLY A 342 -0.12 -2.53 9.95
CA GLY A 342 -1.07 -1.41 9.82
C GLY A 342 -0.88 -0.59 8.53
N ILE A 343 -0.47 -1.23 7.43
CA ILE A 343 -0.24 -0.58 6.13
C ILE A 343 -1.38 -0.80 5.12
N GLY A 344 -2.36 -1.66 5.44
CA GLY A 344 -3.55 -1.93 4.62
C GLY A 344 -3.29 -2.63 3.27
N GLY A 345 -2.18 -3.37 3.12
CA GLY A 345 -1.96 -4.36 2.03
C GLY A 345 -1.61 -3.82 0.63
N GLY A 346 -1.76 -2.51 0.38
CA GLY A 346 -1.53 -1.90 -0.94
C GLY A 346 -0.12 -2.07 -1.50
N MET A 347 0.88 -2.18 -0.63
CA MET A 347 2.29 -2.42 -1.00
C MET A 347 2.53 -3.76 -1.71
N LEU A 348 1.67 -4.75 -1.48
CA LEU A 348 1.75 -6.07 -2.13
C LEU A 348 0.85 -6.10 -3.37
N ILE A 349 -0.36 -5.53 -3.28
CA ILE A 349 -1.36 -5.57 -4.35
C ILE A 349 -0.96 -4.70 -5.55
N SER A 350 -0.36 -3.52 -5.33
CA SER A 350 -0.02 -2.60 -6.43
C SER A 350 0.93 -3.22 -7.47
N PRO A 351 2.09 -3.82 -7.10
CA PRO A 351 2.94 -4.50 -8.07
C PRO A 351 2.29 -5.70 -8.77
N LEU A 352 1.29 -6.34 -8.18
CA LEU A 352 0.56 -7.45 -8.80
C LEU A 352 -0.40 -6.95 -9.90
N LEU A 353 -1.19 -5.93 -9.60
CA LEU A 353 -2.11 -5.32 -10.56
C LEU A 353 -1.37 -4.78 -11.79
N LEU A 354 -0.17 -4.22 -11.58
CA LEU A 354 0.73 -3.83 -12.67
C LEU A 354 1.22 -5.02 -13.50
N GLN A 355 1.47 -6.18 -12.90
CA GLN A 355 1.90 -7.39 -13.63
C GLN A 355 0.82 -7.98 -14.52
N ILE A 356 -0.45 -7.78 -14.15
CA ILE A 356 -1.61 -8.21 -14.94
C ILE A 356 -1.87 -7.23 -16.10
N GLY A 357 -1.14 -6.11 -16.16
CA GLY A 357 -1.18 -5.17 -17.28
C GLY A 357 -2.12 -4.00 -17.06
N LEU A 358 -2.66 -3.80 -15.85
CA LEU A 358 -3.46 -2.63 -15.53
C LEU A 358 -2.63 -1.36 -15.61
N ALA A 359 -3.23 -0.26 -16.07
CA ALA A 359 -2.55 1.03 -16.11
C ALA A 359 -2.14 1.46 -14.68
N PRO A 360 -0.99 2.13 -14.49
CA PRO A 360 -0.54 2.57 -13.17
C PRO A 360 -1.55 3.46 -12.45
N GLU A 361 -2.31 4.26 -13.22
CA GLU A 361 -3.33 5.14 -12.67
C GLU A 361 -4.56 4.39 -12.14
N VAL A 362 -5.02 3.35 -12.86
CA VAL A 362 -6.13 2.49 -12.43
C VAL A 362 -5.69 1.64 -11.25
N THR A 363 -4.47 1.13 -11.30
CA THR A 363 -3.86 0.37 -10.20
C THR A 363 -3.78 1.20 -8.93
N ALA A 364 -3.28 2.44 -9.00
CA ALA A 364 -3.18 3.32 -7.83
C ALA A 364 -4.55 3.68 -7.24
N ALA A 365 -5.55 3.95 -8.08
CA ALA A 365 -6.91 4.25 -7.62
C ALA A 365 -7.57 3.02 -6.96
N THR A 366 -7.47 1.85 -7.60
CA THR A 366 -8.01 0.57 -7.10
C THR A 366 -7.34 0.15 -5.80
N CYS A 367 -6.00 0.25 -5.72
CA CYS A 367 -5.27 -0.05 -4.49
C CYS A 367 -5.67 0.89 -3.35
N SER A 368 -5.76 2.21 -3.59
CA SER A 368 -6.18 3.16 -2.54
C SER A 368 -7.56 2.83 -1.99
N PHE A 369 -8.48 2.40 -2.88
CA PHE A 369 -9.82 2.03 -2.51
C PHE A 369 -9.87 0.74 -1.68
N MET A 370 -9.12 -0.28 -2.06
CA MET A 370 -8.99 -1.51 -1.26
C MET A 370 -8.31 -1.24 0.09
N VAL A 371 -7.20 -0.51 0.09
CA VAL A 371 -6.45 -0.16 1.31
C VAL A 371 -7.33 0.62 2.29
N LEU A 372 -8.26 1.46 1.80
CA LEU A 372 -9.21 2.17 2.67
C LEU A 372 -10.00 1.21 3.57
N PHE A 373 -10.60 0.17 3.01
CA PHE A 373 -11.39 -0.80 3.78
C PHE A 373 -10.49 -1.65 4.70
N ALA A 374 -9.34 -2.09 4.22
CA ALA A 374 -8.37 -2.83 5.03
C ALA A 374 -7.80 -2.01 6.20
N SER A 375 -7.43 -0.74 5.98
CA SER A 375 -6.81 0.10 6.99
C SER A 375 -7.82 0.62 8.02
N THR A 376 -9.03 0.98 7.58
CA THR A 376 -10.14 1.32 8.49
C THR A 376 -10.50 0.14 9.39
N MET A 377 -10.50 -1.08 8.83
CA MET A 377 -10.70 -2.30 9.60
C MET A 377 -9.57 -2.52 10.63
N SER A 378 -8.30 -2.37 10.20
CA SER A 378 -7.14 -2.48 11.09
C SER A 378 -7.17 -1.45 12.22
N SER A 379 -7.47 -0.18 11.90
CA SER A 379 -7.61 0.90 12.87
C SER A 379 -8.69 0.60 13.92
N MET A 380 -9.84 0.08 13.49
CA MET A 380 -10.90 -0.34 14.40
C MET A 380 -10.47 -1.52 15.28
N GLN A 381 -9.77 -2.50 14.73
CA GLN A 381 -9.22 -3.61 15.51
C GLN A 381 -8.23 -3.13 16.57
N PHE A 382 -7.26 -2.28 16.20
CA PHE A 382 -6.33 -1.71 17.17
C PHE A 382 -7.01 -0.83 18.23
N LEU A 383 -8.08 -0.12 17.86
CA LEU A 383 -8.89 0.65 18.81
C LEU A 383 -9.58 -0.25 19.83
N LEU A 384 -10.22 -1.33 19.35
CA LEU A 384 -10.94 -2.30 20.19
C LEU A 384 -10.01 -3.14 21.08
N LEU A 385 -8.72 -3.23 20.72
CA LEU A 385 -7.68 -3.88 21.52
C LEU A 385 -7.08 -2.95 22.61
N GLY A 386 -7.68 -1.79 22.87
CA GLY A 386 -7.26 -0.91 23.96
C GLY A 386 -6.03 -0.04 23.64
N MET A 387 -5.95 0.53 22.43
CA MET A 387 -4.84 1.42 22.07
C MET A 387 -4.78 2.69 22.95
N ASN A 388 -3.69 2.87 23.69
CA ASN A 388 -3.53 3.94 24.68
C ASN A 388 -3.51 5.39 24.14
N HIS A 389 -3.13 5.62 22.86
CA HIS A 389 -2.85 6.96 22.32
C HIS A 389 -3.73 7.34 21.11
N VAL A 390 -5.05 7.11 21.22
CA VAL A 390 -6.02 7.34 20.15
C VAL A 390 -5.99 8.77 19.60
N TYR A 391 -5.98 9.78 20.47
CA TYR A 391 -5.98 11.19 20.05
C TYR A 391 -4.77 11.56 19.18
N GLY A 392 -3.59 11.06 19.53
CA GLY A 392 -2.38 11.24 18.73
C GLY A 392 -2.52 10.63 17.35
N ALA A 393 -3.01 9.39 17.27
CA ALA A 393 -3.21 8.69 16.00
C ALA A 393 -4.20 9.43 15.07
N ILE A 394 -5.29 10.00 15.62
CA ILE A 394 -6.26 10.80 14.86
C ILE A 394 -5.62 12.09 14.33
N ILE A 395 -4.82 12.80 15.12
CA ILE A 395 -4.11 14.01 14.67
C ILE A 395 -3.17 13.68 13.50
N PHE A 396 -2.38 12.61 13.62
CA PHE A 396 -1.51 12.15 12.54
C PHE A 396 -2.31 11.74 11.29
N ALA A 397 -3.48 11.13 11.45
CA ALA A 397 -4.38 10.81 10.35
C ALA A 397 -4.88 12.06 9.61
N ILE A 398 -5.27 13.12 10.33
CA ILE A 398 -5.70 14.39 9.74
C ILE A 398 -4.52 15.05 8.98
N ILE A 399 -3.33 15.07 9.58
CA ILE A 399 -2.11 15.60 8.92
C ILE A 399 -1.86 14.85 7.61
N CYS A 400 -1.93 13.51 7.64
CA CYS A 400 -1.72 12.68 6.45
C CYS A 400 -2.83 12.82 5.40
N PHE A 401 -4.08 13.06 5.82
CA PHE A 401 -5.19 13.37 4.92
C PHE A 401 -4.90 14.66 4.13
N ILE A 402 -4.53 15.74 4.82
CA ILE A 402 -4.19 17.03 4.18
C ILE A 402 -2.98 16.87 3.27
N ALA A 403 -1.94 16.17 3.74
CA ALA A 403 -0.74 15.87 2.96
C ALA A 403 -1.04 15.11 1.67
N SER A 404 -1.97 14.16 1.74
CA SER A 404 -2.38 13.33 0.62
C SER A 404 -3.13 14.14 -0.45
N VAL A 405 -4.05 15.02 -0.05
CA VAL A 405 -4.76 15.93 -0.97
C VAL A 405 -3.77 16.82 -1.72
N ILE A 406 -2.81 17.41 -1.01
CA ILE A 406 -1.76 18.25 -1.60
C ILE A 406 -0.86 17.42 -2.53
N GLY A 407 -0.41 16.25 -2.07
CA GLY A 407 0.44 15.34 -2.82
C GLY A 407 -0.18 14.89 -4.14
N MET A 408 -1.45 14.48 -4.12
CA MET A 408 -2.22 14.13 -5.31
C MET A 408 -2.30 15.30 -6.29
N GLY A 409 -2.55 16.53 -5.81
CA GLY A 409 -2.55 17.73 -6.65
C GLY A 409 -1.20 17.99 -7.36
N ILE A 410 -0.09 17.80 -6.64
CA ILE A 410 1.27 17.95 -7.18
C ILE A 410 1.55 16.87 -8.22
N VAL A 411 1.27 15.61 -7.89
CA VAL A 411 1.52 14.45 -8.75
C VAL A 411 0.76 14.59 -10.07
N GLN A 412 -0.49 15.03 -10.04
CA GLN A 412 -1.27 15.27 -11.26
C GLN A 412 -0.68 16.37 -12.16
N LYS A 413 -0.10 17.43 -11.57
CA LYS A 413 0.62 18.46 -12.34
C LYS A 413 1.90 17.91 -12.94
N VAL A 414 2.64 17.09 -12.19
CA VAL A 414 3.87 16.43 -12.67
C VAL A 414 3.56 15.49 -13.83
N ILE A 415 2.55 14.62 -13.71
CA ILE A 415 2.15 13.69 -14.78
C ILE A 415 1.78 14.45 -16.06
N LYS A 416 1.01 15.55 -15.96
CA LYS A 416 0.67 16.37 -17.14
C LYS A 416 1.88 17.03 -17.78
N LYS A 417 2.87 17.43 -16.98
CA LYS A 417 4.07 18.12 -17.48
C LYS A 417 5.04 17.14 -18.16
N PHE A 418 5.26 15.97 -17.56
CA PHE A 418 6.23 14.99 -18.07
C PHE A 418 5.61 13.97 -19.03
N GLY A 419 4.28 13.86 -19.06
CA GLY A 419 3.55 12.94 -19.94
C GLY A 419 3.84 11.47 -19.67
N ARG A 420 4.34 11.12 -18.46
CA ARG A 420 4.77 9.76 -18.13
C ARG A 420 4.16 9.22 -16.84
N SER A 421 3.40 8.14 -16.93
CA SER A 421 2.75 7.50 -15.77
C SER A 421 3.71 6.60 -14.99
N SER A 422 4.83 6.17 -15.59
CA SER A 422 5.88 5.37 -14.93
C SER A 422 6.53 6.08 -13.74
N LEU A 423 6.50 7.43 -13.70
CA LEU A 423 7.01 8.24 -12.60
C LEU A 423 6.35 7.91 -11.24
N ILE A 424 5.08 7.49 -11.26
CA ILE A 424 4.36 7.06 -10.07
C ILE A 424 5.05 5.84 -9.44
N VAL A 425 5.39 4.85 -10.27
CA VAL A 425 5.98 3.58 -9.81
C VAL A 425 7.40 3.82 -9.28
N PHE A 426 8.17 4.71 -9.90
CA PHE A 426 9.49 5.08 -9.39
C PHE A 426 9.41 5.84 -8.06
N SER A 427 8.47 6.78 -7.91
CA SER A 427 8.23 7.49 -6.64
C SER A 427 7.98 6.50 -5.50
N VAL A 428 7.08 5.54 -5.71
CA VAL A 428 6.84 4.45 -4.76
C VAL A 428 8.10 3.66 -4.47
N GLY A 429 8.84 3.23 -5.50
CA GLY A 429 10.05 2.44 -5.33
C GLY A 429 11.10 3.15 -4.47
N THR A 430 11.27 4.47 -4.63
CA THR A 430 12.19 5.27 -3.81
C THR A 430 11.78 5.33 -2.35
N VAL A 431 10.50 5.57 -2.07
CA VAL A 431 9.90 5.54 -0.72
C VAL A 431 10.13 4.20 -0.04
N MET A 432 9.94 3.10 -0.77
CA MET A 432 10.14 1.74 -0.25
C MET A 432 11.62 1.42 -0.01
N THR A 433 12.51 1.90 -0.87
CA THR A 433 13.97 1.73 -0.70
C THR A 433 14.45 2.44 0.56
N LEU A 434 14.04 3.70 0.74
CA LEU A 434 14.38 4.49 1.93
C LEU A 434 13.88 3.80 3.20
N SER A 435 12.64 3.33 3.19
CA SER A 435 12.08 2.56 4.30
C SER A 435 12.90 1.29 4.61
N THR A 436 13.24 0.51 3.57
CA THR A 436 14.03 -0.72 3.70
C THR A 436 15.38 -0.45 4.36
N ILE A 437 16.07 0.62 3.94
CA ILE A 437 17.35 1.02 4.54
C ILE A 437 17.17 1.37 6.02
N LEU A 438 16.18 2.22 6.34
CA LEU A 438 15.94 2.67 7.71
C LEU A 438 15.60 1.52 8.66
N ILE A 439 14.72 0.61 8.26
CA ILE A 439 14.31 -0.53 9.09
C ILE A 439 15.44 -1.52 9.25
N THR A 440 16.18 -1.81 8.18
CA THR A 440 17.29 -2.77 8.25
C THR A 440 18.43 -2.24 9.12
N SER A 441 18.72 -0.93 9.06
CA SER A 441 19.77 -0.35 9.91
C SER A 441 19.32 -0.20 11.36
N PHE A 442 18.24 0.52 11.63
CA PHE A 442 17.82 0.86 12.99
C PHE A 442 17.11 -0.30 13.69
N GLY A 443 16.30 -1.07 12.95
CA GLY A 443 15.62 -2.23 13.50
C GLY A 443 16.58 -3.34 13.92
N ALA A 444 17.69 -3.54 13.19
CA ALA A 444 18.73 -4.49 13.60
C ALA A 444 19.45 -4.04 14.87
N VAL A 445 19.76 -2.74 14.99
CA VAL A 445 20.38 -2.18 16.20
C VAL A 445 19.44 -2.29 17.40
N ASP A 446 18.15 -2.02 17.23
CA ASP A 446 17.15 -2.15 18.29
C ASP A 446 17.03 -3.59 18.78
N ALA A 447 16.92 -4.55 17.84
CA ALA A 447 16.82 -5.97 18.17
C ALA A 447 18.08 -6.45 18.93
N TRP A 448 19.27 -6.01 18.50
CA TRP A 448 20.53 -6.33 19.17
C TRP A 448 20.62 -5.73 20.57
N ARG A 449 20.20 -4.46 20.73
CA ARG A 449 20.18 -3.77 22.02
C ARG A 449 19.23 -4.44 22.99
N ASP A 450 18.03 -4.76 22.54
CA ASP A 450 17.03 -5.41 23.39
C ASP A 450 17.50 -6.81 23.83
N TYR A 451 18.27 -7.51 22.98
CA TYR A 451 18.88 -8.80 23.32
C TYR A 451 19.94 -8.64 24.42
N ASN A 452 20.84 -7.66 24.27
CA ASN A 452 21.86 -7.37 25.28
C ASN A 452 21.30 -6.88 26.61
N ASN A 453 20.17 -6.16 26.57
CA ASN A 453 19.48 -5.67 27.77
C ASN A 453 18.66 -6.76 28.47
N GLY A 454 18.64 -8.00 27.95
CA GLY A 454 17.92 -9.12 28.56
C GLY A 454 16.40 -8.98 28.51
N LYS A 455 15.85 -8.18 27.58
CA LYS A 455 14.39 -8.09 27.40
C LYS A 455 13.82 -9.42 26.91
N PHE A 456 12.56 -9.69 27.24
CA PHE A 456 11.88 -10.89 26.78
C PHE A 456 11.75 -10.91 25.25
N MET A 457 12.39 -11.88 24.60
CA MET A 457 12.44 -12.06 23.14
C MET A 457 11.50 -13.13 22.59
N GLY A 458 10.76 -13.79 23.49
CA GLY A 458 9.83 -14.85 23.13
C GLY A 458 8.53 -14.34 22.55
N PHE A 459 7.71 -15.29 22.07
CA PHE A 459 6.35 -15.00 21.66
C PHE A 459 5.52 -14.59 22.87
N LYS A 460 4.70 -13.56 22.69
CA LYS A 460 3.67 -13.22 23.67
C LYS A 460 2.45 -14.08 23.34
N PRO A 461 1.81 -14.67 24.34
CA PRO A 461 0.59 -15.39 24.06
C PRO A 461 -0.48 -14.37 23.61
N PRO A 462 -1.43 -14.78 22.76
CA PRO A 462 -2.51 -13.88 22.32
C PRO A 462 -3.37 -13.43 23.51
N CYS A 463 -3.32 -14.22 24.59
CA CYS A 463 -3.80 -14.02 25.94
C CYS A 463 -2.80 -14.75 26.85
#